data_AF-A0A160M9F3-F1
#
_entry.id   AF-A0A160M9F3-F1
#
_cell.length_a   1.000
_cell.length_b   1.000
_cell.length_c   1.000
_cell.angle_alpha   90.00
_cell.angle_beta   90.00
_cell.angle_gamma   90.00
#
_symmetry.space_group_name_H-M   'P 1'
#
loop_
_entity.id
_entity.type
_entity.pdbx_description
1 polymer ?
#
loop_
_entity_poly.entity_id
_entity_poly.type
_entity_poly.pdbx_seq_one_letter_code
_entity_poly.pdbx_strand_id
1 'polypeptide(L)' 'MKLHEKIRAVRKAKNISQIVISNKLNITVQSYSMKETGKRPITTNELEIISNILGVSPSNFFDKEFNIKLNKTTA' A
#
# COMPACT_ATOMS: atom_id res chain seq x y z
N MET A 1 8.72 -6.50 -8.92
CA MET A 1 8.08 -6.29 -7.60
C MET A 1 6.76 -7.04 -7.52
N LYS A 2 6.50 -7.74 -6.43
CA LYS A 2 5.21 -8.36 -6.09
C LYS A 2 4.21 -7.29 -5.64
N LEU A 3 2.91 -7.64 -5.62
CA LEU A 3 1.80 -6.76 -5.22
C LEU A 3 2.07 -6.03 -3.88
N HIS A 4 2.44 -6.79 -2.84
CA HIS A 4 2.69 -6.24 -1.51
C HIS A 4 3.87 -5.25 -1.46
N GLU A 5 4.91 -5.48 -2.28
CA GLU A 5 6.07 -4.57 -2.37
C GLU A 5 5.67 -3.26 -3.03
N LYS A 6 4.85 -3.32 -4.08
CA LYS A 6 4.34 -2.14 -4.79
C LYS A 6 3.46 -1.28 -3.88
N ILE A 7 2.51 -1.91 -3.16
CA ILE A 7 1.66 -1.22 -2.17
C ILE A 7 2.50 -0.51 -1.12
N ARG A 8 3.48 -1.22 -0.53
CA ARG A 8 4.39 -0.65 0.47
C ARG A 8 5.17 0.53 -0.08
N ALA A 9 5.63 0.45 -1.32
CA ALA A 9 6.39 1.50 -1.97
C ALA A 9 5.54 2.76 -2.21
N VAL A 10 4.31 2.62 -2.74
CA VAL A 10 3.38 3.76 -2.89
C VAL A 10 3.04 4.38 -1.55
N ARG A 11 2.75 3.56 -0.53
CA ARG A 11 2.45 4.05 0.81
C ARG A 11 3.58 4.92 1.36
N LYS A 12 4.83 4.44 1.26
CA LYS A 12 6.01 5.21 1.69
C LYS A 12 6.19 6.49 0.88
N ALA A 13 6.04 6.42 -0.44
CA ALA A 13 6.15 7.59 -1.31
C ALA A 13 5.12 8.68 -1.00
N LYS A 14 3.96 8.29 -0.44
CA LYS A 14 2.89 9.19 0.02
C LYS A 14 3.00 9.58 1.50
N ASN A 15 4.06 9.16 2.21
CA ASN A 15 4.25 9.39 3.64
C ASN A 15 3.07 8.93 4.51
N ILE A 16 2.35 7.88 4.10
CA ILE A 16 1.23 7.33 4.86
C ILE A 16 1.76 6.27 5.85
N SER A 17 1.40 6.37 7.13
CA SER A 17 1.82 5.37 8.13
C SER A 17 1.04 4.07 8.00
N GLN A 18 1.62 2.95 8.44
CA GLN A 18 0.91 1.66 8.47
C GLN A 18 -0.33 1.71 9.37
N ILE A 19 -0.32 2.55 10.42
CA ILE A 19 -1.42 2.74 11.37
C ILE A 19 -2.68 3.27 10.65
N VAL A 20 -2.53 4.22 9.73
CA VAL A 20 -3.66 4.78 8.98
C VAL A 20 -4.42 3.68 8.23
N ILE A 21 -3.68 2.80 7.54
CA ILE A 21 -4.28 1.73 6.75
C ILE A 21 -4.83 0.61 7.63
N SER A 22 -4.10 0.21 8.68
CA SER A 22 -4.58 -0.84 9.59
C SER A 22 -5.87 -0.43 10.30
N ASN A 23 -6.00 0.83 10.69
CA ASN A 23 -7.22 1.37 11.30
C ASN A 23 -8.40 1.29 10.34
N LYS A 24 -8.20 1.66 9.06
CA LYS A 24 -9.28 1.61 8.06
C LYS A 24 -9.71 0.18 7.70
N LEU A 25 -8.78 -0.77 7.80
CA LEU A 25 -9.04 -2.20 7.60
C LEU A 25 -9.58 -2.90 8.86
N ASN A 26 -9.66 -2.21 10.00
CA ASN A 26 -10.01 -2.79 11.30
C ASN A 26 -9.12 -4.01 11.67
N ILE A 27 -7.81 -3.88 11.46
CA ILE A 27 -6.82 -4.89 11.83
C ILE A 27 -5.68 -4.27 12.63
N THR A 28 -4.87 -5.10 13.29
CA THR A 28 -3.67 -4.61 13.97
C THR A 28 -2.61 -4.13 12.98
N VAL A 29 -1.78 -3.16 13.39
CA VAL A 29 -0.63 -2.67 12.61
C VAL A 29 0.30 -3.83 12.22
N GLN A 30 0.52 -4.78 13.15
CA GLN A 30 1.30 -5.99 12.90
C GLN A 30 0.68 -6.86 11.79
N SER A 31 -0.65 -7.04 11.80
CA SER A 31 -1.36 -7.76 10.75
C SER A 31 -1.18 -7.11 9.39
N TYR A 32 -1.27 -5.77 9.32
CA TYR A 32 -1.01 -5.04 8.08
C TYR A 32 0.46 -5.12 7.65
N SER A 33 1.40 -5.06 8.59
CA SER A 33 2.83 -5.22 8.30
C SER A 33 3.16 -6.60 7.70
N MET A 34 2.50 -7.66 8.19
CA MET A 34 2.60 -9.00 7.58
C MET A 34 2.08 -9.04 6.14
N LYS A 35 1.08 -8.21 5.80
CA LYS A 35 0.58 -8.07 4.43
C LYS A 35 1.61 -7.36 3.53
N GLU A 36 2.17 -6.23 3.97
CA GLU A 36 3.19 -5.50 3.18
C GLU A 36 4.50 -6.28 3.01
N THR A 37 4.78 -7.25 3.89
CA THR A 37 5.94 -8.15 3.80
C THR A 37 5.63 -9.46 3.08
N GLY A 38 4.40 -9.65 2.59
CA GLY A 38 3.99 -10.86 1.85
C GLY A 38 3.82 -12.11 2.72
N LYS A 39 3.91 -12.00 4.05
CA LYS A 39 3.64 -13.09 4.99
C LYS A 39 2.15 -13.44 5.07
N ARG A 40 1.28 -12.47 4.77
CA ARG A 40 -0.16 -12.67 4.62
C ARG A 40 -0.63 -12.10 3.29
N PRO A 41 -1.56 -12.76 2.58
CA PRO A 41 -2.11 -12.22 1.35
C PRO A 41 -2.95 -10.97 1.65
N ILE A 42 -3.05 -10.11 0.63
CA ILE A 42 -3.98 -8.99 0.57
C ILE A 42 -5.20 -9.48 -0.21
N THR A 43 -6.38 -9.40 0.39
CA THR A 43 -7.64 -9.76 -0.29
C THR A 43 -8.06 -8.66 -1.26
N THR A 44 -9.01 -8.96 -2.15
CA THR A 44 -9.54 -7.97 -3.10
C THR A 44 -10.20 -6.78 -2.40
N ASN A 45 -10.98 -7.02 -1.35
CA ASN A 45 -11.63 -5.96 -0.56
C ASN A 45 -10.58 -5.10 0.16
N GLU A 46 -9.53 -5.72 0.71
CA GLU A 46 -8.43 -4.96 1.32
C GLU A 46 -7.69 -4.13 0.28
N LEU A 47 -7.44 -4.68 -0.92
CA LEU A 47 -6.79 -3.98 -2.01
C LEU A 47 -7.58 -2.74 -2.42
N GLU A 48 -8.90 -2.84 -2.54
CA GLU A 48 -9.78 -1.70 -2.84
C GLU A 48 -9.63 -0.60 -1.78
N ILE A 49 -9.75 -0.95 -0.50
CA ILE A 49 -9.62 0.01 0.61
C ILE A 49 -8.23 0.65 0.62
N ILE A 50 -7.18 -0.14 0.48
CA ILE A 50 -5.78 0.34 0.42
C ILE A 50 -5.62 1.31 -0.76
N SER A 51 -6.11 0.95 -1.94
CA SER A 51 -6.02 1.77 -3.15
C SER A 51 -6.71 3.12 -2.96
N ASN A 52 -7.88 3.12 -2.35
CA ASN A 52 -8.63 4.33 -2.01
C ASN A 52 -7.86 5.23 -1.03
N ILE A 53 -7.26 4.68 0.02
CA ILE A 53 -6.42 5.45 0.98
C ILE A 53 -5.19 6.02 0.27
N LEU A 54 -4.57 5.22 -0.60
CA LEU A 54 -3.40 5.64 -1.36
C LEU A 54 -3.77 6.58 -2.52
N GLY A 55 -5.04 6.79 -2.85
CA GLY A 55 -5.47 7.62 -3.96
C GLY A 55 -4.90 7.17 -5.31
N VAL A 56 -4.93 5.85 -5.57
CA VAL A 56 -4.50 5.23 -6.83
C VAL A 56 -5.50 4.17 -7.25
N SER A 57 -5.55 3.83 -8.54
CA SER A 57 -6.35 2.69 -9.01
C SER A 57 -5.69 1.36 -8.57
N PRO A 58 -6.46 0.32 -8.18
CA PRO A 58 -5.94 -1.01 -7.93
C PRO A 58 -5.12 -1.59 -9.10
N SER A 59 -5.49 -1.24 -10.35
CA SER A 59 -4.80 -1.68 -11.56
C SER A 59 -3.33 -1.26 -11.60
N ASN A 60 -2.99 -0.11 -11.02
CA ASN A 60 -1.61 0.42 -11.00
C ASN A 60 -0.62 -0.53 -10.32
N PHE A 61 -1.10 -1.41 -9.44
CA PHE A 61 -0.25 -2.41 -8.79
C PHE A 61 0.04 -3.63 -9.67
N PHE A 62 -0.66 -3.81 -10.79
CA PHE A 62 -0.49 -4.93 -11.71
C PHE A 62 0.27 -4.54 -12.99
N ASP A 63 0.50 -3.24 -13.21
CA ASP A 63 1.27 -2.76 -14.36
C ASP A 63 2.67 -3.37 -14.41
N LYS A 64 3.12 -3.73 -15.62
CA LYS A 64 4.47 -4.28 -15.86
C LYS A 64 5.55 -3.24 -15.51
N GLU A 65 5.30 -1.98 -15.87
CA GLU A 65 6.17 -0.85 -15.55
C GLU A 65 5.63 -0.13 -14.32
N PHE A 66 6.38 -0.18 -13.22
CA PHE A 66 5.96 0.41 -11.95
C PHE A 66 6.73 1.71 -11.69
N ASN A 67 6.14 2.83 -12.09
CA ASN A 67 6.73 4.16 -11.97
C ASN A 67 6.15 4.90 -10.76
N ILE A 68 6.98 5.17 -9.74
CA ILE A 68 6.56 5.92 -8.54
C ILE A 68 7.04 7.37 -8.68
N LYS A 69 6.11 8.33 -8.78
CA LYS A 69 6.45 9.75 -8.58
C LYS A 69 6.65 9.98 -7.08
N LEU A 70 7.90 10.19 -6.67
CA LEU A 70 8.26 10.56 -5.31
C LEU A 70 7.98 12.04 -5.11
N ASN A 71 7.17 12.39 -4.12
CA ASN A 71 7.12 13.78 -3.66
C ASN A 71 8.45 14.05 -2.95
N LYS A 72 9.35 14.80 -3.61
CA LYS A 72 10.50 15.39 -2.91
C LYS A 72 9.92 16.41 -1.93
N THR A 73 9.93 16.09 -0.64
CA THR A 73 9.70 17.09 0.40
C THR A 73 10.87 18.08 0.30
N THR A 74 10.58 19.31 -0.11
CA THR A 74 11.52 20.43 0.02
C THR A 74 11.84 20.61 1.51
N ALA A 75 13.13 20.81 1.79
CA ALA A 75 13.77 20.81 3.10
C ALA A 75 13.04 21.59 4.20
#